data_AF-A0A420UY18-F1
#
_entry.id   AF-A0A420UY18-F1
#
_cell.length_a   1.000
_cell.length_b   1.000
_cell.length_c   1.000
_cell.angle_alpha   90.00
_cell.angle_beta   90.00
_cell.angle_gamma   90.00
#
_symmetry.space_group_name_H-M   'P 1'
#
loop_
_entity.id
_entity.type
_entity.pdbx_description
1 polymer ?
#
loop_
_entity_poly.entity_id
_entity_poly.type
_entity_poly.pdbx_seq_one_letter_code
_entity_poly.pdbx_strand_id
1 'polypeptide(L)'
;MAKYSSPAAFYGALKQKARLVASSENLSVADVLSSFFFSRLVARVFHAQPNLWVVKGGHALFMRYAAAARLSQDVDIQHSVGGGIEEAVADLLRAAAHDLDDFLHFTPARTSMHENGAEGAKQLFRVHMGTQEVGVLRVDVVTAYGPSVSPDVRRVTPLIDLAWPADWPDVMLYPIVNHLADKICAMHERHRGGPSSRYRDLADILLISQREEIDGRYAQVTLRTEARRRQLAGRDLTLPAAFQAPGPAWPDRYPAVARQVPGLTGCASWSEAAAAADAFLTPLLAPGPPGIWSPVDTAWQPRAEQDSPQADSSYAQRAQAITEESRARTAAAPDVPPPRPGRAFPPVHPDVPPPAAGPGMAPGR
;
A
#
# COMPACT_ATOMS: atom_id res chain seq x y z
N MET A 1 14.78 -18.72 -25.58
CA MET A 1 13.81 -19.33 -24.65
C MET A 1 12.54 -19.66 -25.42
N ALA A 2 11.96 -20.85 -25.24
CA ALA A 2 10.75 -21.26 -25.97
C ALA A 2 9.50 -20.72 -25.27
N LYS A 3 8.62 -20.05 -26.01
CA LYS A 3 7.27 -19.65 -25.55
C LYS A 3 6.39 -20.89 -25.41
N TYR A 4 5.36 -20.83 -24.57
CA TYR A 4 4.36 -21.90 -24.50
C TYR A 4 3.52 -21.94 -25.78
N SER A 5 3.16 -23.13 -26.23
CA SER A 5 2.42 -23.35 -27.48
C SER A 5 0.95 -22.94 -27.42
N SER A 6 0.38 -22.75 -26.21
CA SER A 6 -1.00 -22.32 -26.02
C SER A 6 -1.21 -21.62 -24.67
N PRO A 7 -2.27 -20.81 -24.53
CA PRO A 7 -2.67 -20.23 -23.24
C PRO A 7 -2.90 -21.28 -22.15
N ALA A 8 -3.47 -22.43 -22.51
CA ALA A 8 -3.73 -23.52 -21.57
C ALA A 8 -2.44 -24.16 -21.04
N ALA A 9 -1.44 -24.35 -21.91
CA ALA A 9 -0.12 -24.85 -21.51
C ALA A 9 0.58 -23.88 -20.55
N PHE A 10 0.54 -22.58 -20.87
CA PHE A 10 1.13 -21.55 -20.00
C PHE A 10 0.45 -21.51 -18.63
N TYR A 11 -0.89 -21.47 -18.58
CA TYR A 11 -1.61 -21.42 -17.31
C TYR A 11 -1.48 -22.72 -16.49
N GLY A 12 -1.35 -23.86 -17.16
CA GLY A 12 -0.99 -25.13 -16.51
C GLY A 12 0.34 -25.02 -15.76
N ALA A 13 1.37 -24.50 -16.42
CA ALA A 13 2.70 -24.28 -15.82
C ALA A 13 2.66 -23.26 -14.68
N LEU A 14 1.95 -22.13 -14.86
CA LEU A 14 1.76 -21.12 -13.81
C LEU A 14 1.11 -21.74 -12.55
N LYS A 15 0.02 -22.49 -12.70
CA LYS A 15 -0.66 -23.15 -11.57
C LYS A 15 0.23 -24.18 -10.89
N GLN A 16 1.01 -24.94 -11.65
CA GLN A 16 1.93 -25.92 -11.07
C GLN A 16 2.99 -25.23 -10.21
N LYS A 17 3.64 -24.18 -10.73
CA LYS A 17 4.64 -23.42 -9.99
C LYS A 17 4.04 -22.67 -8.79
N ALA A 18 2.85 -22.09 -8.95
CA ALA A 18 2.15 -21.41 -7.87
C ALA A 18 1.86 -22.34 -6.70
N ARG A 19 1.52 -23.61 -6.94
CA ARG A 19 1.33 -24.62 -5.87
C ARG A 19 2.61 -24.93 -5.12
N LEU A 20 3.74 -25.03 -5.83
CA LEU A 20 5.05 -25.28 -5.21
C LEU A 20 5.44 -24.12 -4.29
N VAL A 21 5.35 -22.88 -4.80
CA VAL A 21 5.62 -21.66 -4.03
C VAL A 21 4.66 -21.52 -2.84
N ALA A 22 3.36 -21.72 -3.05
CA ALA A 22 2.36 -21.64 -1.99
C ALA A 22 2.68 -22.59 -0.83
N SER A 23 3.14 -23.80 -1.15
CA SER A 23 3.53 -24.80 -0.15
C SER A 23 4.81 -24.45 0.58
N SER A 24 5.82 -23.86 -0.07
CA SER A 24 7.10 -23.51 0.58
C SER A 24 6.97 -22.28 1.46
N GLU A 25 6.19 -21.29 1.02
CA GLU A 25 6.07 -19.97 1.67
C GLU A 25 4.85 -19.85 2.60
N ASN A 26 4.07 -20.92 2.78
CA ASN A 26 2.80 -20.93 3.53
C ASN A 26 1.81 -19.84 3.04
N LEU A 27 1.68 -19.71 1.73
CA LEU A 27 0.78 -18.77 1.05
C LEU A 27 -0.40 -19.51 0.41
N SER A 28 -1.44 -18.77 0.02
CA SER A 28 -2.49 -19.36 -0.82
C SER A 28 -2.05 -19.38 -2.28
N VAL A 29 -2.46 -20.42 -3.03
CA VAL A 29 -2.21 -20.50 -4.48
C VAL A 29 -2.85 -19.31 -5.21
N ALA A 30 -4.00 -18.84 -4.73
CA ALA A 30 -4.71 -17.70 -5.31
C ALA A 30 -3.91 -16.39 -5.16
N ASP A 31 -3.29 -16.16 -4.01
CA ASP A 31 -2.47 -14.96 -3.78
C ASP A 31 -1.19 -15.00 -4.61
N VAL A 32 -0.55 -16.17 -4.74
CA VAL A 32 0.64 -16.36 -5.57
C VAL A 32 0.33 -16.14 -7.06
N LEU A 33 -0.81 -16.64 -7.55
CA LEU A 33 -1.25 -16.35 -8.93
C LEU A 33 -1.59 -14.86 -9.10
N SER A 34 -2.28 -14.27 -8.12
CA SER A 34 -2.64 -12.85 -8.16
C SER A 34 -1.39 -11.96 -8.19
N SER A 35 -0.34 -12.27 -7.43
CA SER A 35 0.93 -11.52 -7.46
C SER A 35 1.63 -11.61 -8.81
N PHE A 36 1.56 -12.76 -9.49
CA PHE A 36 2.04 -12.89 -10.86
C PHE A 36 1.23 -12.02 -11.85
N PHE A 37 -0.10 -12.05 -11.76
CA PHE A 37 -0.96 -11.22 -12.61
C PHE A 37 -0.74 -9.72 -12.36
N PHE A 38 -0.56 -9.31 -11.10
CA PHE A 38 -0.19 -7.94 -10.75
C PHE A 38 1.17 -7.56 -11.37
N SER A 39 2.17 -8.44 -11.26
CA SER A 39 3.48 -8.20 -11.86
C SER A 39 3.39 -8.01 -13.38
N ARG A 40 2.51 -8.76 -14.07
CA ARG A 40 2.26 -8.60 -15.52
C ARG A 40 1.45 -7.36 -15.87
N LEU A 41 0.53 -6.92 -15.02
CA LEU A 41 -0.15 -5.64 -15.19
C LEU A 41 0.83 -4.48 -15.03
N VAL A 42 1.68 -4.52 -14.00
CA VAL A 42 2.75 -3.54 -13.79
C VAL A 42 3.73 -3.57 -14.96
N ALA A 43 4.08 -4.75 -15.49
CA ALA A 43 4.95 -4.84 -16.67
C ALA A 43 4.36 -4.07 -17.87
N ARG A 44 3.06 -4.19 -18.12
CA ARG A 44 2.37 -3.44 -19.18
C ARG A 44 2.41 -1.94 -18.95
N VAL A 45 2.15 -1.51 -17.72
CA VAL A 45 2.21 -0.10 -17.31
C VAL A 45 3.59 0.49 -17.58
N PHE A 46 4.66 -0.18 -17.17
CA PHE A 46 6.01 0.34 -17.31
C PHE A 46 6.62 0.16 -18.70
N HIS A 47 6.17 -0.81 -19.50
CA HIS A 47 6.54 -0.86 -20.92
C HIS A 47 5.87 0.25 -21.73
N ALA A 48 4.59 0.50 -21.47
CA ALA A 48 3.85 1.54 -22.19
C ALA A 48 4.23 2.96 -21.74
N GLN A 49 4.47 3.15 -20.45
CA GLN A 49 4.58 4.46 -19.80
C GLN A 49 5.66 4.44 -18.68
N PRO A 50 6.94 4.20 -19.01
CA PRO A 50 8.01 3.90 -18.03
C PRO A 50 8.26 5.00 -16.99
N ASN A 51 7.96 6.26 -17.34
CA ASN A 51 8.27 7.43 -16.51
C ASN A 51 7.04 8.08 -15.85
N LEU A 52 5.84 7.52 -16.05
CA LEU A 52 4.59 8.13 -15.56
C LEU A 52 4.11 7.53 -14.25
N TRP A 53 4.65 6.38 -13.80
CA TRP A 53 4.07 5.60 -12.72
C TRP A 53 5.07 5.27 -11.62
N VAL A 54 4.60 5.31 -10.38
CA VAL A 54 5.34 4.82 -9.20
C VAL A 54 4.49 3.78 -8.50
N VAL A 55 5.05 2.60 -8.21
CA VAL A 55 4.38 1.55 -7.43
C VAL A 55 4.50 1.84 -5.93
N LYS A 56 3.39 1.78 -5.20
CA LYS A 56 3.29 2.05 -3.76
C LYS A 56 2.78 0.82 -2.99
N GLY A 57 2.62 1.02 -1.68
CA GLY A 57 1.85 0.12 -0.81
C GLY A 57 2.46 -1.28 -0.67
N GLY A 58 1.65 -2.26 -0.28
CA GLY A 58 2.14 -3.61 0.01
C GLY A 58 2.86 -4.25 -1.19
N HIS A 59 2.43 -3.95 -2.41
CA HIS A 59 3.04 -4.47 -3.62
C HIS A 59 4.45 -3.91 -3.87
N ALA A 60 4.71 -2.65 -3.53
CA ALA A 60 6.06 -2.08 -3.57
C ALA A 60 6.99 -2.76 -2.55
N LEU A 61 6.51 -3.10 -1.35
CA LEU A 61 7.32 -3.88 -0.39
C LEU A 61 7.60 -5.29 -0.90
N PHE A 62 6.61 -5.92 -1.53
CA PHE A 62 6.82 -7.21 -2.20
C PHE A 62 7.88 -7.12 -3.30
N MET A 63 7.87 -6.08 -4.14
CA MET A 63 8.91 -5.89 -5.15
C MET A 63 10.30 -5.62 -4.55
N ARG A 64 10.37 -5.04 -3.34
CA ARG A 64 11.65 -4.81 -2.63
C ARG A 64 12.20 -6.06 -1.97
N TYR A 65 11.35 -6.81 -1.28
CA TYR A 65 11.77 -7.87 -0.35
C TYR A 65 11.33 -9.27 -0.79
N ALA A 66 10.66 -9.40 -1.92
CA ALA A 66 10.11 -10.64 -2.45
C ALA A 66 9.29 -11.39 -1.39
N ALA A 67 9.59 -12.69 -1.18
CA ALA A 67 8.90 -13.57 -0.23
C ALA A 67 8.98 -13.11 1.23
N ALA A 68 9.88 -12.17 1.58
CA ALA A 68 9.95 -11.65 2.94
C ALA A 68 8.76 -10.72 3.30
N ALA A 69 8.15 -10.08 2.30
CA ALA A 69 6.97 -9.25 2.50
C ALA A 69 5.68 -10.06 2.38
N ARG A 70 4.64 -9.63 3.09
CA ARG A 70 3.30 -10.20 2.89
C ARG A 70 2.77 -9.85 1.50
N LEU A 71 1.98 -10.75 0.91
CA LEU A 71 1.25 -10.44 -0.32
C LEU A 71 0.14 -9.43 -0.05
N SER A 72 -0.05 -8.51 -1.01
CA SER A 72 -1.14 -7.52 -1.00
C SER A 72 -2.23 -7.94 -1.98
N GLN A 73 -3.48 -7.76 -1.57
CA GLN A 73 -4.65 -8.04 -2.41
C GLN A 73 -4.93 -6.95 -3.44
N ASP A 74 -4.44 -5.73 -3.16
CA ASP A 74 -4.55 -4.58 -4.04
C ASP A 74 -3.13 -4.13 -4.44
N VAL A 75 -3.00 -3.52 -5.61
CA VAL A 75 -1.79 -2.79 -6.03
C VAL A 75 -2.09 -1.30 -5.98
N ASP A 76 -1.24 -0.55 -5.30
CA ASP A 76 -1.32 0.91 -5.23
C ASP A 76 -0.34 1.47 -6.27
N ILE A 77 -0.81 2.31 -7.20
CA ILE A 77 0.04 3.01 -8.16
C ILE A 77 -0.24 4.50 -8.10
N GLN A 78 0.83 5.28 -8.21
CA GLN A 78 0.77 6.73 -8.24
C GLN A 78 1.15 7.23 -9.63
N HIS A 79 0.31 8.10 -10.17
CA HIS A 79 0.62 8.84 -11.39
C HIS A 79 1.57 10.00 -11.05
N SER A 80 2.65 10.13 -11.82
CA SER A 80 3.81 11.01 -11.52
C SER A 80 3.70 12.39 -12.17
N VAL A 81 2.74 12.58 -13.07
CA VAL A 81 2.58 13.80 -13.88
C VAL A 81 1.28 14.51 -13.51
N GLY A 82 1.32 15.85 -13.51
CA GLY A 82 0.15 16.70 -13.31
C GLY A 82 -0.97 16.35 -14.29
N GLY A 83 -2.17 16.19 -13.75
CA GLY A 83 -3.36 15.69 -14.42
C GLY A 83 -4.40 15.30 -13.37
N GLY A 84 -5.68 15.33 -13.74
CA GLY A 84 -6.75 14.88 -12.84
C GLY A 84 -6.74 13.35 -12.67
N ILE A 85 -7.43 12.85 -11.66
CA ILE A 85 -7.55 11.41 -11.43
C ILE A 85 -8.17 10.67 -12.62
N GLU A 86 -9.06 11.33 -13.37
CA GLU A 86 -9.66 10.80 -14.60
C GLU A 86 -8.62 10.51 -15.69
N GLU A 87 -7.64 11.40 -15.85
CA GLU A 87 -6.55 11.22 -16.83
C GLU A 87 -5.64 10.07 -16.41
N ALA A 88 -5.26 10.01 -15.13
CA ALA A 88 -4.47 8.90 -14.60
C ALA A 88 -5.19 7.55 -14.81
N VAL A 89 -6.50 7.48 -14.55
CA VAL A 89 -7.27 6.27 -14.84
C VAL A 89 -7.25 5.96 -16.33
N ALA A 90 -7.47 6.94 -17.22
CA ALA A 90 -7.43 6.71 -18.66
C ALA A 90 -6.06 6.21 -19.14
N ASP A 91 -4.97 6.75 -18.60
CA ASP A 91 -3.60 6.32 -18.86
C ASP A 91 -3.35 4.88 -18.39
N LEU A 92 -3.83 4.52 -17.20
CA LEU A 92 -3.77 3.15 -16.69
C LEU A 92 -4.54 2.18 -17.61
N LEU A 93 -5.75 2.53 -18.04
CA LEU A 93 -6.55 1.68 -18.92
C LEU A 93 -5.84 1.45 -20.26
N ARG A 94 -5.23 2.50 -20.83
CA ARG A 94 -4.45 2.40 -22.07
C ARG A 94 -3.21 1.53 -21.89
N ALA A 95 -2.50 1.71 -20.79
CA ALA A 95 -1.34 0.91 -20.42
C ALA A 95 -1.71 -0.57 -20.21
N ALA A 96 -2.79 -0.86 -19.49
CA ALA A 96 -3.26 -2.22 -19.22
C ALA A 96 -3.66 -2.98 -20.50
N ALA A 97 -4.06 -2.26 -21.55
CA ALA A 97 -4.37 -2.82 -22.87
C ALA A 97 -3.12 -3.10 -23.73
N HIS A 98 -1.92 -2.68 -23.30
CA HIS A 98 -0.67 -3.00 -23.99
C HIS A 98 -0.45 -4.52 -24.00
N ASP A 99 -0.36 -5.10 -25.19
CA ASP A 99 -0.13 -6.53 -25.35
C ASP A 99 1.37 -6.84 -25.27
N LEU A 100 1.71 -7.79 -24.40
CA LEU A 100 3.06 -8.29 -24.22
C LEU A 100 3.24 -9.71 -24.81
N ASP A 101 2.28 -10.15 -25.64
CA ASP A 101 2.26 -11.45 -26.29
C ASP A 101 2.39 -12.61 -25.28
N ASP A 102 1.83 -12.44 -24.08
CA ASP A 102 1.95 -13.38 -22.94
C ASP A 102 0.65 -14.16 -22.66
N PHE A 103 -0.29 -14.13 -23.62
CA PHE A 103 -1.66 -14.66 -23.55
C PHE A 103 -2.59 -14.01 -22.49
N LEU A 104 -2.09 -13.09 -21.66
CA LEU A 104 -2.89 -12.41 -20.65
C LEU A 104 -3.59 -11.17 -21.22
N HIS A 105 -4.84 -10.98 -20.82
CA HIS A 105 -5.62 -9.77 -21.13
C HIS A 105 -6.26 -9.23 -19.85
N PHE A 106 -6.17 -7.92 -19.67
CA PHE A 106 -6.72 -7.22 -18.50
C PHE A 106 -7.92 -6.38 -18.94
N THR A 107 -9.13 -6.91 -18.72
CA THR A 107 -10.37 -6.25 -19.13
C THR A 107 -10.87 -5.34 -18.00
N PRO A 108 -11.01 -4.02 -18.22
CA PRO A 108 -11.58 -3.11 -17.23
C PRO A 108 -13.02 -3.50 -16.92
N ALA A 109 -13.39 -3.58 -15.64
CA ALA A 109 -14.73 -3.99 -15.24
C ALA A 109 -15.46 -2.93 -14.40
N ARG A 110 -14.77 -2.23 -13.49
CA ARG A 110 -15.37 -1.15 -12.68
C ARG A 110 -14.33 -0.12 -12.26
N THR A 111 -14.70 1.15 -12.33
CA THR A 111 -13.95 2.27 -11.74
C THR A 111 -14.82 2.93 -10.67
N SER A 112 -14.24 3.26 -9.52
CA SER A 112 -14.91 4.06 -8.49
C SER A 112 -13.96 5.09 -7.90
N MET A 113 -14.33 6.37 -7.99
CA MET A 113 -13.57 7.46 -7.38
C MET A 113 -13.62 7.38 -5.85
N HIS A 114 -12.57 7.86 -5.19
CA HIS A 114 -12.53 7.96 -3.75
C HIS A 114 -13.54 9.01 -3.23
N GLU A 115 -14.14 8.73 -2.08
CA GLU A 115 -15.10 9.62 -1.45
C GLU A 115 -14.41 10.90 -0.93
N ASN A 116 -15.15 12.00 -0.89
CA ASN A 116 -14.73 13.31 -0.32
C ASN A 116 -13.61 14.05 -1.09
N GLY A 117 -13.49 13.84 -2.40
CA GLY A 117 -12.53 14.61 -3.23
C GLY A 117 -11.07 14.23 -3.02
N ALA A 118 -10.80 13.08 -2.38
CA ALA A 118 -9.47 12.49 -2.43
C ALA A 118 -9.16 12.12 -3.89
N GLU A 119 -8.01 12.59 -4.37
CA GLU A 119 -7.52 12.40 -5.73
C GLU A 119 -7.05 10.95 -5.97
N GLY A 120 -8.02 10.05 -6.02
CA GLY A 120 -7.79 8.62 -6.21
C GLY A 120 -9.01 7.87 -6.71
N ALA A 121 -8.77 6.71 -7.30
CA ALA A 121 -9.77 5.85 -7.89
C ALA A 121 -9.39 4.39 -7.74
N LYS A 122 -10.38 3.54 -7.48
CA LYS A 122 -10.22 2.09 -7.52
C LYS A 122 -10.65 1.55 -8.87
N GLN A 123 -9.73 0.92 -9.57
CA GLN A 123 -9.96 0.23 -10.83
C GLN A 123 -9.92 -1.28 -10.63
N LEU A 124 -10.97 -1.98 -11.08
CA LEU A 124 -11.05 -3.44 -11.09
C LEU A 124 -10.82 -3.97 -12.51
N PHE A 125 -9.91 -4.94 -12.64
CA PHE A 125 -9.65 -5.66 -13.89
C PHE A 125 -10.03 -7.14 -13.75
N ARG A 126 -10.68 -7.69 -14.78
CA ARG A 126 -10.80 -9.14 -14.98
C ARG A 126 -9.59 -9.63 -15.78
N VAL A 127 -8.89 -10.61 -15.26
CA VAL A 127 -7.71 -11.21 -15.88
C VAL A 127 -8.15 -12.41 -16.69
N HIS A 128 -7.82 -12.40 -17.98
CA HIS A 128 -8.09 -13.52 -18.88
C HIS A 128 -6.80 -14.14 -19.37
N MET A 129 -6.80 -15.44 -19.54
CA MET A 129 -5.77 -16.22 -20.21
C MET A 129 -6.38 -16.80 -21.48
N GLY A 130 -6.01 -16.25 -22.65
CA GLY A 130 -6.80 -16.46 -23.85
C GLY A 130 -8.26 -16.02 -23.62
N THR A 131 -9.22 -16.91 -23.83
CA THR A 131 -10.65 -16.63 -23.62
C THR A 131 -11.17 -16.94 -22.22
N GLN A 132 -10.36 -17.54 -21.35
CA GLN A 132 -10.78 -17.96 -20.01
C GLN A 132 -10.48 -16.87 -18.98
N GLU A 133 -11.47 -16.47 -18.17
CA GLU A 133 -11.22 -15.65 -16.97
C GLU A 133 -10.49 -16.49 -15.91
N VAL A 134 -9.35 -15.98 -15.42
CA VAL A 134 -8.46 -16.67 -14.47
C VAL A 134 -8.24 -15.91 -13.17
N GLY A 135 -8.71 -14.67 -13.06
CA GLY A 135 -8.56 -13.88 -11.84
C GLY A 135 -9.18 -12.49 -11.93
N VAL A 136 -9.11 -11.77 -10.81
CA VAL A 136 -9.56 -10.37 -10.69
C VAL A 136 -8.48 -9.60 -9.94
N LEU A 137 -8.12 -8.42 -10.44
CA LEU A 137 -7.18 -7.50 -9.81
C LEU A 137 -7.86 -6.20 -9.44
N ARG A 138 -7.42 -5.62 -8.33
CA ARG A 138 -7.82 -4.29 -7.88
C ARG A 138 -6.59 -3.40 -7.83
N VAL A 139 -6.71 -2.25 -8.49
CA VAL A 139 -5.68 -1.22 -8.56
C VAL A 139 -6.23 0.02 -7.88
N ASP A 140 -5.54 0.49 -6.84
CA ASP A 140 -5.77 1.81 -6.28
C ASP A 140 -4.87 2.81 -7.01
N VAL A 141 -5.49 3.72 -7.75
CA VAL A 141 -4.82 4.75 -8.55
C VAL A 141 -4.90 6.04 -7.77
N VAL A 142 -3.77 6.69 -7.53
CA VAL A 142 -3.74 8.00 -6.88
C VAL A 142 -2.98 9.00 -7.73
N THR A 143 -3.51 10.22 -7.81
CA THR A 143 -2.74 11.38 -8.22
C THR A 143 -2.29 12.07 -6.94
N ALA A 144 -0.99 12.03 -6.68
CA ALA A 144 -0.43 12.62 -5.47
C ALA A 144 0.84 13.40 -5.81
N TYR A 145 1.26 14.24 -4.87
CA TYR A 145 2.51 14.99 -4.98
C TYR A 145 3.68 14.05 -5.28
N GLY A 146 4.58 14.49 -6.15
CA GLY A 146 5.81 13.77 -6.43
C GLY A 146 6.53 13.39 -5.13
N PRO A 147 7.16 12.21 -5.06
CA PRO A 147 7.79 11.76 -3.83
C PRO A 147 8.89 12.73 -3.37
N SER A 148 9.06 12.84 -2.05
CA SER A 148 10.03 13.77 -1.42
C SER A 148 11.48 13.44 -1.78
N VAL A 149 11.74 12.19 -2.13
CA VAL A 149 13.00 11.66 -2.63
C VAL A 149 12.78 11.06 -4.02
N SER A 150 13.84 10.93 -4.81
CA SER A 150 13.76 10.20 -6.09
C SER A 150 13.29 8.75 -5.84
N PRO A 151 12.37 8.22 -6.68
CA PRO A 151 11.94 6.82 -6.62
C PRO A 151 13.11 5.84 -6.70
N ASP A 152 12.95 4.68 -6.06
CA ASP A 152 13.91 3.59 -6.21
C ASP A 152 13.59 2.81 -7.48
N VAL A 153 14.59 2.55 -8.32
CA VAL A 153 14.40 1.74 -9.53
C VAL A 153 14.76 0.29 -9.24
N ARG A 154 13.84 -0.64 -9.52
CA ARG A 154 14.06 -2.08 -9.33
C ARG A 154 13.51 -2.86 -10.51
N ARG A 155 14.23 -3.91 -10.93
CA ARG A 155 13.71 -4.89 -11.87
C ARG A 155 12.56 -5.67 -11.23
N VAL A 156 11.45 -5.85 -11.95
CA VAL A 156 10.38 -6.75 -11.50
C VAL A 156 10.90 -8.19 -11.48
N THR A 157 10.77 -8.83 -10.31
CA THR A 157 11.07 -10.24 -10.13
C THR A 157 9.81 -10.94 -9.63
N PRO A 158 9.09 -11.70 -10.48
CA PRO A 158 7.87 -12.39 -10.08
C PRO A 158 8.19 -13.50 -9.06
N LEU A 159 7.23 -13.80 -8.18
CA LEU A 159 7.39 -14.94 -7.25
C LEU A 159 7.36 -16.29 -7.98
N ILE A 160 6.62 -16.36 -9.08
CA ILE A 160 6.59 -17.52 -9.96
C ILE A 160 7.73 -17.41 -10.95
N ASP A 161 8.80 -18.16 -10.71
CA ASP A 161 9.94 -18.24 -11.62
C ASP A 161 9.64 -19.21 -12.79
N LEU A 162 9.51 -18.61 -13.99
CA LEU A 162 9.36 -19.28 -15.27
C LEU A 162 10.32 -18.65 -16.27
N ALA A 163 10.88 -19.47 -17.17
CA ALA A 163 11.76 -18.99 -18.24
C ALA A 163 11.07 -18.04 -19.24
N TRP A 164 9.73 -18.02 -19.27
CA TRP A 164 8.95 -17.08 -20.07
C TRP A 164 7.62 -16.80 -19.35
N PRO A 165 7.10 -15.54 -19.37
CA PRO A 165 7.69 -14.33 -19.99
C PRO A 165 8.97 -13.85 -19.28
N ALA A 166 9.86 -13.21 -20.03
CA ALA A 166 11.19 -12.75 -19.57
C ALA A 166 11.40 -11.23 -19.74
N ASP A 167 10.42 -10.54 -20.34
CA ASP A 167 10.37 -9.10 -20.61
C ASP A 167 9.99 -8.29 -19.35
N TRP A 168 10.59 -8.58 -18.20
CA TRP A 168 10.31 -7.85 -16.96
C TRP A 168 10.97 -6.47 -16.98
N PRO A 169 10.22 -5.36 -16.81
CA PRO A 169 10.80 -4.02 -16.85
C PRO A 169 11.41 -3.61 -15.50
N ASP A 170 12.21 -2.56 -15.54
CA ASP A 170 12.54 -1.78 -14.36
C ASP A 170 11.34 -0.90 -13.98
N VAL A 171 11.00 -0.87 -12.71
CA VAL A 171 9.87 -0.11 -12.15
C VAL A 171 10.36 0.91 -11.15
N MET A 172 9.67 2.04 -11.10
CA MET A 172 9.87 3.05 -10.07
C MET A 172 9.03 2.67 -8.84
N LEU A 173 9.70 2.48 -7.72
CA LEU A 173 9.09 2.18 -6.42
C LEU A 173 9.07 3.43 -5.57
N TYR A 174 7.97 3.59 -4.83
CA TYR A 174 7.80 4.69 -3.89
C TYR A 174 8.92 4.67 -2.86
N PRO A 175 9.64 5.79 -2.64
CA PRO A 175 10.82 5.80 -1.79
C PRO A 175 10.52 5.27 -0.40
N ILE A 176 11.48 4.56 0.18
CA ILE A 176 11.26 3.86 1.43
C ILE A 176 10.89 4.78 2.60
N VAL A 177 11.49 5.97 2.67
CA VAL A 177 11.17 6.98 3.69
C VAL A 177 9.76 7.55 3.54
N ASN A 178 9.27 7.70 2.30
CA ASN A 178 7.89 8.11 2.05
C ASN A 178 6.91 6.99 2.39
N HIS A 179 7.28 5.74 2.12
CA HIS A 179 6.49 4.58 2.50
C HIS A 179 6.37 4.46 4.03
N LEU A 180 7.48 4.68 4.74
CA LEU A 180 7.52 4.70 6.21
C LEU A 180 6.62 5.81 6.76
N ALA A 181 6.73 7.02 6.23
CA ALA A 181 5.88 8.15 6.61
C ALA A 181 4.38 7.85 6.40
N ASP A 182 4.01 7.32 5.22
CA ASP A 182 2.63 6.97 4.88
C ASP A 182 2.03 5.97 5.90
N LYS A 183 2.83 4.97 6.30
CA LYS A 183 2.44 3.93 7.27
C LYS A 183 2.35 4.45 8.69
N ILE A 184 3.34 5.21 9.16
CA ILE A 184 3.32 5.79 10.52
C ILE A 184 2.12 6.74 10.65
N CYS A 185 1.89 7.61 9.67
CA CYS A 185 0.73 8.49 9.66
C CYS A 185 -0.58 7.70 9.64
N ALA A 186 -0.72 6.66 8.80
CA ALA A 186 -1.94 5.86 8.75
C ALA A 186 -2.18 5.03 10.02
N MET A 187 -1.11 4.63 10.72
CA MET A 187 -1.17 3.95 12.01
C MET A 187 -1.70 4.88 13.13
N HIS A 188 -1.39 6.17 13.09
CA HIS A 188 -1.83 7.14 14.10
C HIS A 188 -3.06 7.98 13.71
N GLU A 189 -3.52 7.89 12.46
CA GLU A 189 -4.73 8.57 11.99
C GLU A 189 -5.99 7.94 12.60
N ARG A 190 -6.86 8.78 13.14
CA ARG A 190 -8.11 8.37 13.77
C ARG A 190 -9.25 8.41 12.76
N HIS A 191 -10.20 7.49 12.91
CA HIS A 191 -11.35 7.38 12.02
C HIS A 191 -12.64 7.38 12.84
N ARG A 192 -13.53 8.34 12.57
CA ARG A 192 -14.80 8.53 13.30
C ARG A 192 -14.58 8.62 14.82
N GLY A 193 -13.50 9.30 15.23
CA GLY A 193 -13.10 9.43 16.63
C GLY A 193 -12.44 8.20 17.25
N GLY A 194 -12.36 7.06 16.55
CA GLY A 194 -11.70 5.84 17.02
C GLY A 194 -10.24 5.72 16.57
N PRO A 195 -9.42 4.92 17.28
CA PRO A 195 -8.04 4.65 16.89
C PRO A 195 -7.97 3.85 15.57
N SER A 196 -6.84 3.96 14.87
CA SER A 196 -6.57 3.19 13.66
C SER A 196 -6.62 1.69 13.93
N SER A 197 -7.12 0.93 12.95
CA SER A 197 -7.11 -0.54 12.92
C SER A 197 -6.07 -1.09 11.93
N ARG A 198 -5.12 -0.26 11.52
CA ARG A 198 -4.09 -0.62 10.54
C ARG A 198 -2.94 -1.39 11.17
N TYR A 199 -3.25 -2.48 11.87
CA TYR A 199 -2.29 -3.35 12.55
C TYR A 199 -1.16 -3.82 11.61
N ARG A 200 -1.51 -4.09 10.34
CA ARG A 200 -0.56 -4.51 9.29
C ARG A 200 0.52 -3.47 9.03
N ASP A 201 0.23 -2.18 9.20
CA ASP A 201 1.23 -1.14 8.95
C ASP A 201 2.37 -1.21 9.95
N LEU A 202 2.14 -1.61 11.21
CA LEU A 202 3.24 -1.84 12.16
C LEU A 202 4.14 -3.02 11.74
N ALA A 203 3.54 -4.13 11.28
CA ALA A 203 4.31 -5.27 10.81
C ALA A 203 5.14 -4.92 9.56
N ASP A 204 4.57 -4.13 8.64
CA ASP A 204 5.27 -3.63 7.47
C ASP A 204 6.39 -2.64 7.87
N ILE A 205 6.16 -1.75 8.85
CA ILE A 205 7.19 -0.84 9.40
C ILE A 205 8.36 -1.61 10.01
N LEU A 206 8.08 -2.64 10.82
CA LEU A 206 9.11 -3.46 11.46
C LEU A 206 9.87 -4.33 10.44
N LEU A 207 9.21 -4.78 9.37
CA LEU A 207 9.93 -5.41 8.27
C LEU A 207 10.89 -4.42 7.60
N ILE A 208 10.46 -3.17 7.36
CA ILE A 208 11.32 -2.12 6.81
C ILE A 208 12.53 -1.88 7.73
N SER A 209 12.33 -1.77 9.04
CA SER A 209 13.44 -1.56 9.99
C SER A 209 14.42 -2.73 10.06
N GLN A 210 14.00 -3.95 9.71
CA GLN A 210 14.90 -5.12 9.65
C GLN A 210 15.66 -5.24 8.32
N ARG A 211 15.35 -4.43 7.30
CA ARG A 211 15.86 -4.60 5.93
C ARG A 211 16.62 -3.40 5.41
N GLU A 212 16.31 -2.22 5.92
CA GLU A 212 16.75 -0.97 5.32
C GLU A 212 17.62 -0.19 6.29
N GLU A 213 18.73 0.33 5.78
CA GLU A 213 19.45 1.43 6.42
C GLU A 213 18.70 2.73 6.14
N ILE A 214 18.40 3.51 7.18
CA ILE A 214 17.53 4.69 7.05
C ILE A 214 18.21 5.91 7.62
N ASP A 215 18.40 6.93 6.79
CA ASP A 215 18.80 8.26 7.26
C ASP A 215 17.61 8.94 7.97
N GLY A 216 17.76 9.10 9.29
CA GLY A 216 16.76 9.71 10.17
C GLY A 216 16.44 11.15 9.82
N ARG A 217 17.35 11.87 9.16
CA ARG A 217 17.09 13.24 8.65
C ARG A 217 15.98 13.22 7.60
N TYR A 218 16.13 12.38 6.58
CA TYR A 218 15.15 12.26 5.49
C TYR A 218 13.88 11.56 5.97
N ALA A 219 13.97 10.57 6.86
CA ALA A 219 12.79 9.93 7.41
C ALA A 219 11.94 10.91 8.24
N GLN A 220 12.57 11.70 9.11
CA GLN A 220 11.85 12.62 9.99
C GLN A 220 11.19 13.76 9.21
N VAL A 221 11.90 14.40 8.27
CA VAL A 221 11.32 15.47 7.45
C VAL A 221 10.17 14.93 6.60
N THR A 222 10.32 13.75 5.99
CA THR A 222 9.24 13.13 5.20
C THR A 222 8.02 12.84 6.09
N LEU A 223 8.24 12.28 7.28
CA LEU A 223 7.18 11.98 8.25
C LEU A 223 6.42 13.24 8.68
N ARG A 224 7.13 14.31 9.02
CA ARG A 224 6.49 15.57 9.44
C ARG A 224 5.75 16.25 8.30
N THR A 225 6.31 16.20 7.09
CA THR A 225 5.68 16.73 5.87
C THR A 225 4.36 16.01 5.59
N GLU A 226 4.37 14.67 5.62
CA GLU A 226 3.17 13.86 5.39
C GLU A 226 2.12 14.06 6.50
N ALA A 227 2.55 14.10 7.76
CA ALA A 227 1.64 14.38 8.87
C ALA A 227 0.98 15.75 8.72
N ARG A 228 1.77 16.78 8.40
CA ARG A 228 1.26 18.13 8.17
C ARG A 228 0.29 18.18 7.00
N ARG A 229 0.62 17.51 5.90
CA ARG A 229 -0.26 17.41 4.73
C ARG A 229 -1.62 16.82 5.09
N ARG A 230 -1.65 15.71 5.82
CA ARG A 230 -2.91 15.07 6.25
C ARG A 230 -3.71 15.97 7.20
N GLN A 231 -3.05 16.65 8.12
CA GLN A 231 -3.71 17.62 9.01
C GLN A 231 -4.34 18.79 8.22
N LEU A 232 -3.62 19.34 7.24
CA LEU A 232 -4.14 20.39 6.35
C LEU A 232 -5.31 19.89 5.47
N ALA A 233 -5.36 18.59 5.18
CA ALA A 233 -6.50 17.94 4.53
C ALA A 233 -7.64 17.55 5.51
N GLY A 234 -7.62 18.06 6.75
CA GLY A 234 -8.68 17.84 7.75
C GLY A 234 -8.69 16.45 8.37
N ARG A 235 -7.61 15.67 8.25
CA ARG A 235 -7.52 14.34 8.88
C ARG A 235 -7.17 14.47 10.37
N ASP A 236 -7.83 13.68 11.20
CA ASP A 236 -7.55 13.58 12.64
C ASP A 236 -6.27 12.77 12.86
N LEU A 237 -5.14 13.47 12.86
CA LEU A 237 -3.82 12.89 13.04
C LEU A 237 -2.98 13.75 13.98
N THR A 238 -2.55 13.14 15.07
CA THR A 238 -1.52 13.69 15.96
C THR A 238 -0.47 12.63 16.19
N LEU A 239 0.77 12.90 15.79
CA LEU A 239 1.89 12.01 16.06
C LEU A 239 2.28 12.09 17.55
N PRO A 240 2.46 10.96 18.24
CA PRO A 240 2.93 10.99 19.63
C PRO A 240 4.41 11.36 19.71
N ALA A 241 4.89 11.74 20.90
CA ALA A 241 6.29 12.06 21.14
C ALA A 241 7.20 10.82 21.22
N ALA A 242 6.62 9.66 21.48
CA ALA A 242 7.26 8.35 21.53
C ALA A 242 6.28 7.29 21.00
N PHE A 243 6.78 6.12 20.65
CA PHE A 243 5.95 5.02 20.23
C PHE A 243 4.97 4.62 21.33
N GLN A 244 3.69 4.54 20.96
CA GLN A 244 2.64 3.97 21.79
C GLN A 244 1.62 3.29 20.89
N ALA A 245 0.97 2.26 21.42
CA ALA A 245 -0.16 1.62 20.75
C ALA A 245 -1.21 2.68 20.36
N PRO A 246 -1.65 2.75 19.09
CA PRO A 246 -2.69 3.69 18.70
C PRO A 246 -4.02 3.49 19.45
N GLY A 247 -4.28 2.29 19.97
CA GLY A 247 -5.44 1.99 20.80
C GLY A 247 -5.34 0.66 21.55
N PRO A 248 -6.27 0.39 22.47
CA PRO A 248 -6.18 -0.75 23.40
C PRO A 248 -6.31 -2.12 22.74
N ALA A 249 -6.86 -2.21 21.52
CA ALA A 249 -7.00 -3.47 20.79
C ALA A 249 -5.70 -3.92 20.11
N TRP A 250 -4.68 -3.07 20.01
CA TRP A 250 -3.46 -3.37 19.27
C TRP A 250 -2.68 -4.59 19.79
N PRO A 251 -2.47 -4.75 21.12
CA PRO A 251 -1.79 -5.92 21.66
C PRO A 251 -2.41 -7.26 21.24
N ASP A 252 -3.74 -7.32 21.21
CA ASP A 252 -4.46 -8.56 20.90
C ASP A 252 -4.56 -8.83 19.40
N ARG A 253 -4.63 -7.78 18.57
CA ARG A 253 -4.91 -7.89 17.13
C ARG A 253 -3.65 -7.94 16.27
N TYR A 254 -2.55 -7.36 16.73
CA TYR A 254 -1.28 -7.33 16.00
C TYR A 254 -0.68 -8.72 15.71
N PRO A 255 -0.63 -9.69 16.65
CA PRO A 255 0.05 -10.96 16.40
C PRO A 255 -0.50 -11.74 15.19
N ALA A 256 -1.79 -11.62 14.92
CA ALA A 256 -2.43 -12.28 13.78
C ALA A 256 -1.95 -11.72 12.43
N VAL A 257 -1.65 -10.43 12.35
CA VAL A 257 -1.15 -9.80 11.13
C VAL A 257 0.36 -9.93 10.98
N ALA A 258 1.12 -9.95 12.09
CA ALA A 258 2.56 -10.19 12.07
C ALA A 258 2.91 -11.54 11.44
N ARG A 259 2.14 -12.59 11.76
CA ARG A 259 2.28 -13.93 11.15
C ARG A 259 2.07 -13.99 9.64
N GLN A 260 1.49 -12.94 9.05
CA GLN A 260 1.29 -12.86 7.59
C GLN A 260 2.51 -12.30 6.87
N VAL A 261 3.55 -11.85 7.59
CA VAL A 261 4.79 -11.29 7.05
C VAL A 261 5.91 -12.33 7.22
N PRO A 262 6.24 -13.14 6.20
CA PRO A 262 7.13 -14.29 6.38
C PRO A 262 8.55 -13.91 6.79
N GLY A 263 9.03 -12.75 6.32
CA GLY A 263 10.38 -12.25 6.58
C GLY A 263 10.54 -11.45 7.87
N LEU A 264 9.49 -11.33 8.67
CA LEU A 264 9.51 -10.58 9.93
C LEU A 264 10.01 -11.48 11.07
N THR A 265 11.15 -11.12 11.65
CA THR A 265 11.81 -11.91 12.70
C THR A 265 11.71 -11.21 14.05
N GLY A 266 11.56 -11.97 15.15
CA GLY A 266 11.57 -11.41 16.51
C GLY A 266 10.54 -10.32 16.79
N CYS A 267 9.37 -10.35 16.12
CA CYS A 267 8.30 -9.35 16.23
C CYS A 267 6.90 -10.00 16.10
N ALA A 268 6.77 -11.29 16.45
CA ALA A 268 5.54 -12.06 16.26
C ALA A 268 4.51 -11.78 17.36
N SER A 269 4.96 -11.55 18.59
CA SER A 269 4.13 -11.10 19.71
C SER A 269 4.06 -9.58 19.77
N TRP A 270 3.06 -9.06 20.50
CA TRP A 270 3.00 -7.62 20.77
C TRP A 270 4.19 -7.11 21.59
N SER A 271 4.63 -7.86 22.60
CA SER A 271 5.73 -7.41 23.47
C SER A 271 7.02 -7.21 22.68
N GLU A 272 7.37 -8.16 21.82
CA GLU A 272 8.55 -8.08 20.96
C GLU A 272 8.42 -6.92 19.95
N ALA A 273 7.27 -6.83 19.28
CA ALA A 273 7.02 -5.78 18.32
C ALA A 273 7.00 -4.38 18.94
N ALA A 274 6.46 -4.24 20.15
CA ALA A 274 6.44 -2.97 20.86
C ALA A 274 7.85 -2.52 21.27
N ALA A 275 8.71 -3.45 21.71
CA ALA A 275 10.11 -3.13 22.00
C ALA A 275 10.89 -2.73 20.74
N ALA A 276 10.74 -3.46 19.64
CA ALA A 276 11.37 -3.12 18.36
C ALA A 276 10.84 -1.79 17.78
N ALA A 277 9.53 -1.56 17.90
CA ALA A 277 8.90 -0.33 17.46
C ALA A 277 9.31 0.87 18.32
N ASP A 278 9.48 0.70 19.62
CA ASP A 278 9.99 1.76 20.49
C ASP A 278 11.43 2.14 20.10
N ALA A 279 12.33 1.15 19.95
CA ALA A 279 13.71 1.39 19.54
C ALA A 279 13.81 2.12 18.19
N PHE A 280 12.94 1.78 17.23
CA PHE A 280 12.96 2.37 15.90
C PHE A 280 12.19 3.70 15.80
N LEU A 281 10.93 3.74 16.25
CA LEU A 281 10.01 4.85 16.02
C LEU A 281 10.14 5.95 17.06
N THR A 282 10.44 5.66 18.33
CA THR A 282 10.53 6.72 19.36
C THR A 282 11.58 7.77 18.99
N PRO A 283 12.81 7.41 18.59
CA PRO A 283 13.80 8.40 18.16
C PRO A 283 13.38 9.18 16.90
N LEU A 284 12.63 8.54 15.99
CA LEU A 284 12.12 9.20 14.78
C LEU A 284 10.98 10.20 15.10
N LEU A 285 10.16 9.88 16.09
CA LEU A 285 9.05 10.68 16.60
C LEU A 285 9.48 11.79 17.57
N ALA A 286 10.66 11.68 18.17
CA ALA A 286 11.24 12.72 19.02
C ALA A 286 11.71 13.94 18.19
N PRO A 287 11.95 15.10 18.83
CA PRO A 287 12.61 16.22 18.17
C PRO A 287 14.07 15.93 17.82
N GLY A 288 14.50 16.31 16.63
CA GLY A 288 15.88 16.13 16.14
C GLY A 288 16.07 14.78 15.42
N PRO A 289 16.85 14.73 14.34
CA PRO A 289 17.03 13.48 13.59
C PRO A 289 17.93 12.51 14.40
N PRO A 290 17.53 11.23 14.52
CA PRO A 290 18.22 10.27 15.40
C PRO A 290 19.56 9.73 14.84
N GLY A 291 19.96 10.14 13.64
CA GLY A 291 21.16 9.62 12.95
C GLY A 291 20.80 8.63 11.84
N ILE A 292 21.56 7.56 11.67
CA ILE A 292 21.33 6.51 10.66
C ILE A 292 20.88 5.23 11.37
N TRP A 293 19.74 4.69 10.98
CA TRP A 293 19.27 3.40 11.50
C TRP A 293 20.07 2.26 10.87
N SER A 294 20.66 1.41 11.71
CA SER A 294 21.29 0.16 11.30
C SER A 294 20.32 -1.01 11.50
N PRO A 295 19.90 -1.72 10.44
CA PRO A 295 19.08 -2.91 10.57
C PRO A 295 19.85 -4.09 11.22
N VAL A 296 21.19 -4.07 11.19
CA VAL A 296 22.04 -5.10 11.78
C VAL A 296 22.13 -4.91 13.30
N ASP A 297 22.37 -3.68 13.75
CA ASP A 297 22.51 -3.37 15.17
C ASP A 297 21.17 -3.11 15.85
N THR A 298 20.09 -3.00 15.06
CA THR A 298 18.74 -2.66 15.51
C THR A 298 18.72 -1.36 16.33
N ALA A 299 19.53 -0.39 15.91
CA ALA A 299 19.75 0.85 16.63
C ALA A 299 20.05 2.02 15.70
N TRP A 300 19.74 3.23 16.17
CA TRP A 300 20.16 4.47 15.55
C TRP A 300 21.61 4.77 15.92
N GLN A 301 22.44 4.99 14.91
CA GLN A 301 23.84 5.34 15.05
C GLN A 301 24.06 6.83 14.73
N PRO A 302 25.05 7.49 15.37
CA PRO A 302 25.45 8.84 14.99
C PRO A 302 25.78 8.91 13.51
N ARG A 303 25.29 9.94 12.83
CA ARG A 303 25.67 10.22 11.45
C ARG A 303 27.08 10.78 11.41
N ALA A 304 27.95 10.23 10.55
CA ALA A 304 29.25 10.82 10.30
C ALA A 304 29.10 12.19 9.61
N GLU A 305 29.92 13.19 9.99
CA GLU A 305 29.79 14.58 9.53
C GLU A 305 30.11 14.81 8.02
N GLN A 306 30.47 13.77 7.26
CA GLN A 306 31.09 13.90 5.93
C GLN A 306 30.11 13.93 4.71
N ASP A 307 28.81 14.12 4.92
CA ASP A 307 27.85 14.12 3.81
C ASP A 307 27.66 15.49 3.13
N SER A 308 27.41 15.46 1.81
CA SER A 308 27.37 16.64 0.92
C SER A 308 26.16 17.56 1.16
N PRO A 309 26.36 18.87 1.46
CA PRO A 309 25.29 19.85 1.72
C PRO A 309 24.27 20.04 0.57
N GLN A 310 24.64 19.67 -0.66
CA GLN A 310 23.83 19.89 -1.86
C GLN A 310 22.65 18.93 -1.99
N ALA A 311 22.81 17.67 -1.54
CA ALA A 311 21.72 16.69 -1.51
C ALA A 311 20.66 17.09 -0.46
N ASP A 312 21.11 17.58 0.69
CA ASP A 312 20.25 18.08 1.77
C ASP A 312 19.37 19.26 1.31
N SER A 313 19.97 20.20 0.58
CA SER A 313 19.26 21.38 0.05
C SER A 313 18.17 21.00 -0.95
N SER A 314 18.45 20.09 -1.88
CA SER A 314 17.46 19.63 -2.87
C SER A 314 16.28 18.92 -2.21
N TYR A 315 16.54 18.09 -1.20
CA TYR A 315 15.51 17.38 -0.47
C TYR A 315 14.62 18.34 0.35
N ALA A 316 15.23 19.31 1.05
CA ALA A 316 14.48 20.31 1.82
C ALA A 316 13.55 21.14 0.92
N GLN A 317 14.01 21.53 -0.28
CA GLN A 317 13.19 22.23 -1.28
C GLN A 317 11.98 21.39 -1.72
N ARG A 318 12.18 20.08 -1.97
CA ARG A 318 11.07 19.16 -2.33
C ARG A 318 10.04 19.04 -1.20
N ALA A 319 10.48 18.92 0.05
CA ALA A 319 9.58 18.84 1.20
C ALA A 319 8.75 20.12 1.40
N GLN A 320 9.36 21.29 1.19
CA GLN A 320 8.67 22.58 1.22
C GLN A 320 7.63 22.69 0.11
N ALA A 321 8.01 22.36 -1.13
CA ALA A 321 7.10 22.37 -2.28
C ALA A 321 5.85 21.51 -2.05
N ILE A 322 6.01 20.29 -1.51
CA ILE A 322 4.89 19.39 -1.16
C ILE A 322 3.93 20.06 -0.16
N THR A 323 4.47 20.75 0.85
CA THR A 323 3.67 21.42 1.88
C THR A 323 2.93 22.64 1.33
N GLU A 324 3.59 23.44 0.50
CA GLU A 324 3.01 24.63 -0.13
C GLU A 324 1.90 24.27 -1.09
N GLU A 325 2.11 23.26 -1.95
CA GLU A 325 1.11 22.79 -2.88
C GLU A 325 -0.10 22.20 -2.14
N SER A 326 0.13 21.47 -1.04
CA SER A 326 -0.93 20.98 -0.16
C SER A 326 -1.76 22.12 0.44
N ARG A 327 -1.12 23.21 0.85
CA ARG A 327 -1.81 24.41 1.34
C ARG A 327 -2.63 25.07 0.24
N ALA A 328 -2.07 25.19 -0.97
CA ALA A 328 -2.75 25.79 -2.11
C ALA A 328 -4.01 24.99 -2.50
N ARG A 329 -3.93 23.65 -2.50
CA ARG A 329 -5.09 22.79 -2.79
C ARG A 329 -6.16 22.84 -1.72
N THR A 330 -5.80 22.80 -0.43
CA THR A 330 -6.79 23.00 0.64
C THR A 330 -7.47 24.36 0.52
N ALA A 331 -6.74 25.41 0.14
CA ALA A 331 -7.33 26.75 -0.06
C ALA A 331 -8.21 26.85 -1.31
N ALA A 332 -7.96 26.05 -2.35
CA ALA A 332 -8.73 26.00 -3.58
C ALA A 332 -9.93 25.04 -3.53
N ALA A 333 -10.01 24.17 -2.53
CA ALA A 333 -11.12 23.26 -2.34
C ALA A 333 -12.40 24.07 -2.03
N PRO A 334 -13.52 23.84 -2.76
CA PRO A 334 -14.77 24.52 -2.47
C PRO A 334 -15.21 24.19 -1.04
N ASP A 335 -15.80 25.17 -0.35
CA ASP A 335 -16.38 25.00 0.99
C ASP A 335 -17.29 23.76 0.98
N VAL A 336 -16.86 22.68 1.64
CA VAL A 336 -17.69 21.51 1.83
C VAL A 336 -18.75 21.94 2.84
N PRO A 337 -20.04 22.04 2.46
CA PRO A 337 -21.07 22.43 3.41
C PRO A 337 -21.06 21.46 4.58
N PRO A 338 -21.31 21.94 5.81
CA PRO A 338 -21.29 21.07 6.99
C PRO A 338 -22.19 19.86 6.75
N PRO A 339 -21.81 18.67 7.29
CA PRO A 339 -22.63 17.48 7.15
C PRO A 339 -24.06 17.83 7.57
N ARG A 340 -25.03 17.57 6.69
CA ARG A 340 -26.44 17.81 6.99
C ARG A 340 -26.74 17.11 8.33
N PRO A 341 -27.39 17.78 9.29
CA PRO A 341 -27.78 17.15 10.54
C PRO A 341 -28.52 15.86 10.19
N GLY A 342 -28.06 14.75 10.77
CA GLY A 342 -28.63 13.43 10.50
C GLY A 342 -30.15 13.50 10.61
N ARG A 343 -30.85 12.96 9.62
CA ARG A 343 -32.31 12.82 9.69
C ARG A 343 -32.63 12.21 11.04
N ALA A 344 -33.31 12.95 11.90
CA ALA A 344 -33.95 12.39 13.07
C ALA A 344 -34.83 11.24 12.56
N PHE A 345 -34.58 10.04 13.07
CA PHE A 345 -35.53 8.96 12.88
C PHE A 345 -36.87 9.44 13.44
N PRO A 346 -37.99 9.29 12.72
CA PRO A 346 -39.28 9.62 13.28
C PRO A 346 -39.49 8.79 14.57
N PRO A 347 -40.12 9.36 15.61
CA PRO A 347 -40.40 8.62 16.82
C PRO A 347 -41.20 7.35 16.46
N VAL A 348 -40.79 6.23 17.05
CA VAL A 348 -41.51 4.96 16.96
C VAL A 348 -42.91 5.21 17.51
N HIS A 349 -43.91 5.16 16.63
CA HIS A 349 -45.32 5.19 17.03
C HIS A 349 -45.60 3.94 17.88
N PRO A 350 -46.10 4.08 19.11
CA PRO A 350 -46.57 2.95 19.89
C PRO A 350 -47.95 2.59 19.35
N ASP A 351 -48.03 1.70 18.35
CA ASP A 351 -49.23 0.91 18.01
C ASP A 351 -48.99 0.06 16.75
N VAL A 352 -47.98 -0.82 16.81
CA VAL A 352 -47.88 -1.92 15.84
C VAL A 352 -47.85 -3.23 16.63
N PRO A 353 -48.90 -4.07 16.54
CA PRO A 353 -48.91 -5.36 17.22
C PRO A 353 -47.89 -6.31 16.57
N PRO A 354 -47.30 -7.23 17.35
CA PRO A 354 -46.29 -8.15 16.83
C PRO A 354 -46.87 -9.10 15.77
N PRO A 355 -46.07 -9.52 14.77
CA PRO A 355 -46.52 -10.43 13.73
C PRO A 355 -46.85 -11.82 14.31
N ALA A 356 -47.92 -12.41 13.81
CA ALA A 356 -48.44 -13.72 14.22
C ALA A 356 -47.40 -14.84 14.02
N ALA A 357 -47.30 -15.73 15.01
CA ALA A 357 -46.48 -16.94 14.93
C ALA A 357 -46.95 -17.82 13.77
N GLY A 358 -46.02 -18.12 12.85
CA GLY A 358 -46.25 -19.05 11.75
C GLY A 358 -46.50 -20.49 12.24
N PRO A 359 -47.24 -21.30 11.47
CA PRO A 359 -47.65 -22.63 11.91
C PRO A 359 -46.46 -23.59 11.98
N GLY A 360 -46.31 -24.24 13.14
CA GLY A 360 -45.27 -25.23 13.39
C GLY A 360 -45.45 -26.48 12.53
N MET A 361 -44.39 -26.87 11.82
CA MET A 361 -44.27 -28.20 11.23
C MET A 361 -43.77 -29.19 12.28
N ALA A 362 -44.58 -30.22 12.52
CA ALA A 362 -44.29 -31.38 13.35
C ALA A 362 -43.17 -32.25 12.72
N PRO A 363 -42.46 -33.07 13.52
CA PRO A 363 -41.39 -33.94 13.03
C PRO A 363 -41.95 -35.29 12.55
N GLY A 364 -41.42 -35.80 11.45
CA GLY A 364 -41.79 -37.14 10.96
C GLY A 364 -40.96 -37.65 9.79
N ARG A 365 -39.90 -38.39 10.14
CA ARG A 365 -39.09 -39.39 9.38
C ARG A 365 -38.28 -38.96 8.17
#